data_AF-A0A1H3FBF3-F1
#
_entry.id   AF-A0A1H3FBF3-F1
#
_cell.length_a   1.000
_cell.length_b   1.000
_cell.length_c   1.000
_cell.angle_alpha   90.00
_cell.angle_beta   90.00
_cell.angle_gamma   90.00
#
_symmetry.space_group_name_H-M   'P 1'
#
loop_
_entity.id
_entity.type
_entity.pdbx_description
1 polymer ?
#
loop_
_entity_poly.entity_id
_entity_poly.type
_entity_poly.pdbx_seq_one_letter_code
_entity_poly.pdbx_strand_id
1 'polypeptide(L)'
;MLGVVNGRSYPFPINRDTLNLLYGLQLDAAGAAGFLESVRIPRDPIRSSEDVVLNSVGRDLYEKFFLNYTRKQWGMEPSELKAGVAARIPVRTDTDDRYFTDSFQAMPLHGYTRMFERMLDHPNIKIQLGVDFLEVKSRGEFAHVVYTGPVDAYFGHCFGPLPYRSLRFEHDHLEKTEYFQDVGTVNYPNEHDYTRITEFKHLTGQRHSGTSIVREYPQAEGDPYYPIPSDSSEALFKRYQALADDESGVTFVGRLAEYRYYNMDQVVAAALAASQRLSQQLMSGD
;
A
#
# COMPACT_ATOMS: atom_id res chain seq x y z
N MET A 1 5.76 -12.13 7.64
CA MET A 1 6.31 -12.03 6.26
C MET A 1 7.80 -12.31 6.33
N LEU A 2 8.45 -12.57 5.20
CA LEU A 2 9.92 -12.73 5.15
C LEU A 2 10.57 -11.74 4.17
N GLY A 3 11.83 -11.40 4.41
CA GLY A 3 12.70 -10.70 3.47
C GLY A 3 13.95 -11.52 3.16
N VAL A 4 14.33 -11.62 1.89
CA VAL A 4 15.52 -12.35 1.45
C VAL A 4 16.73 -11.42 1.40
N VAL A 5 17.82 -11.81 2.04
CA VAL A 5 19.10 -11.12 1.95
C VAL A 5 20.19 -12.16 1.74
N ASN A 6 20.94 -12.04 0.64
CA ASN A 6 22.02 -12.97 0.28
C ASN A 6 21.54 -14.42 0.21
N GLY A 7 20.36 -14.63 -0.39
CA GLY A 7 19.76 -15.95 -0.56
C GLY A 7 19.22 -16.62 0.71
N ARG A 8 19.14 -15.90 1.84
CA ARG A 8 18.53 -16.38 3.09
C ARG A 8 17.32 -15.55 3.48
N SER A 9 16.29 -16.20 4.00
CA SER A 9 15.07 -15.55 4.46
C SER A 9 15.16 -15.14 5.92
N TYR A 10 14.69 -13.94 6.22
CA TYR A 10 14.64 -13.37 7.57
C TYR A 10 13.23 -12.86 7.89
N PRO A 11 12.79 -12.88 9.16
CA PRO A 11 11.55 -12.23 9.57
C PRO A 11 11.49 -10.77 9.10
N PHE A 12 10.32 -10.34 8.64
CA PHE A 12 10.08 -8.96 8.27
C PHE A 12 8.66 -8.55 8.70
N PRO A 13 8.48 -7.43 9.43
CA PRO A 13 9.44 -6.33 9.69
C PRO A 13 10.64 -6.70 10.57
N ILE A 14 11.71 -5.91 10.53
CA ILE A 14 12.93 -6.17 11.32
C ILE A 14 12.56 -6.25 12.80
N ASN A 15 12.87 -7.39 13.41
CA ASN A 15 12.66 -7.67 14.81
C ASN A 15 13.93 -8.32 15.44
N ARG A 16 13.87 -8.72 16.71
CA ARG A 16 15.03 -9.34 17.39
C ARG A 16 15.53 -10.61 16.71
N ASP A 17 14.64 -11.45 16.22
CA ASP A 17 15.02 -12.69 15.52
C ASP A 17 15.74 -12.38 14.22
N THR A 18 15.34 -11.31 13.52
CA THR A 18 16.05 -10.79 12.35
C THR A 18 17.50 -10.48 12.69
N LEU A 19 17.73 -9.72 13.76
CA LEU A 19 19.08 -9.32 14.19
C LEU A 19 19.93 -10.54 14.59
N ASN A 20 19.36 -11.44 15.40
CA ASN A 20 20.06 -12.63 15.87
C ASN A 20 20.43 -13.57 14.71
N LEU A 21 19.52 -13.80 13.77
CA LEU A 21 19.77 -14.67 12.61
C LEU A 21 20.75 -14.04 11.62
N LEU A 22 20.64 -12.73 11.36
CA LEU A 22 21.46 -12.04 10.36
C LEU A 22 22.91 -11.90 10.82
N TYR A 23 23.12 -11.61 12.10
CA TYR A 23 24.44 -11.30 12.66
C TYR A 23 25.02 -12.40 13.55
N GLY A 24 24.31 -13.52 13.73
CA GLY A 24 24.75 -14.62 14.60
C GLY A 24 24.80 -14.22 16.09
N LEU A 25 23.89 -13.36 16.51
CA LEU A 25 23.82 -12.83 17.87
C LEU A 25 22.83 -13.63 18.74
N GLN A 26 22.86 -13.38 20.04
CA GLN A 26 21.88 -13.87 21.01
C GLN A 26 21.40 -12.73 21.91
N LEU A 27 20.85 -11.70 21.27
CA LEU A 27 20.27 -10.56 21.95
C LEU A 27 18.94 -10.96 22.59
N ASP A 28 18.68 -10.43 23.78
CA ASP A 28 17.33 -10.28 24.32
C ASP A 28 16.71 -8.95 23.85
N ALA A 29 15.55 -8.56 24.39
CA ALA A 29 14.87 -7.34 23.94
C ALA A 29 15.66 -6.06 24.27
N ALA A 30 16.31 -6.01 25.44
CA ALA A 30 17.14 -4.88 25.82
C ALA A 30 18.41 -4.80 24.96
N GLY A 31 19.03 -5.95 24.68
CA GLY A 31 20.16 -6.07 23.76
C GLY A 31 19.81 -5.66 22.34
N ALA A 32 18.64 -6.03 21.83
CA ALA A 32 18.17 -5.58 20.51
C ALA A 32 17.98 -4.06 20.47
N ALA A 33 17.38 -3.46 21.50
CA ALA A 33 17.25 -2.01 21.60
C ALA A 33 18.63 -1.32 21.64
N GLY A 34 19.56 -1.83 22.45
CA GLY A 34 20.92 -1.31 22.54
C GLY A 34 21.71 -1.44 21.23
N PHE A 35 21.54 -2.56 20.51
CA PHE A 35 22.13 -2.75 19.19
C PHE A 35 21.63 -1.68 18.21
N LEU A 36 20.31 -1.52 18.08
CA LEU A 36 19.71 -0.54 17.18
C LEU A 36 20.16 0.89 17.53
N GLU A 37 20.19 1.25 18.81
CA GLU A 37 20.69 2.56 19.26
C GLU A 37 22.17 2.77 18.91
N SER A 38 22.99 1.71 18.99
CA SER A 38 24.42 1.81 18.68
C SER A 38 24.73 2.01 17.19
N VAL A 39 23.82 1.58 16.30
CA VAL A 39 24.03 1.62 14.84
C VAL A 39 23.19 2.67 14.12
N ARG A 40 22.12 3.17 14.75
CA ARG A 40 21.26 4.19 14.12
C ARG A 40 22.07 5.44 13.80
N ILE A 41 21.63 6.14 12.76
CA ILE A 41 22.19 7.44 12.37
C ILE A 41 21.13 8.48 12.70
N PRO A 42 21.29 9.27 13.80
CA PRO A 42 20.29 10.24 14.21
C PRO A 42 19.95 11.24 13.10
N ARG A 43 18.65 11.46 12.87
CA ARG A 43 18.13 12.45 11.91
C ARG A 43 17.06 13.29 12.59
N ASP A 44 17.27 14.60 12.61
CA ASP A 44 16.30 15.57 13.10
C ASP A 44 16.44 16.89 12.31
N PRO A 45 15.40 17.35 11.58
CA PRO A 45 14.09 16.70 11.41
C PRO A 45 14.14 15.50 10.44
N ILE A 46 13.25 14.54 10.65
CA ILE A 46 12.99 13.45 9.69
C ILE A 46 12.19 14.01 8.52
N ARG A 47 12.74 13.96 7.30
CA ARG A 47 12.09 14.50 6.09
C ARG A 47 11.72 13.42 5.09
N SER A 48 12.57 12.42 4.95
CA SER A 48 12.49 11.40 3.91
C SER A 48 12.30 9.99 4.45
N SER A 49 11.99 9.04 3.56
CA SER A 49 12.00 7.62 3.89
C SER A 49 13.38 7.12 4.26
N GLU A 50 14.45 7.64 3.64
CA GLU A 50 15.83 7.36 4.08
C GLU A 50 16.04 7.76 5.54
N ASP A 51 15.62 8.97 5.93
CA ASP A 51 15.81 9.47 7.28
C ASP A 51 15.13 8.58 8.33
N VAL A 52 13.89 8.15 8.07
CA VAL A 52 13.15 7.24 8.96
C VAL A 52 13.93 5.98 9.23
N VAL A 53 14.41 5.33 8.17
CA VAL A 53 15.06 4.02 8.29
C VAL A 53 16.44 4.17 8.93
N LEU A 54 17.26 5.13 8.48
CA LEU A 54 18.58 5.36 9.06
C LEU A 54 18.51 5.74 10.54
N ASN A 55 17.53 6.56 10.92
CA ASN A 55 17.29 6.94 12.32
C ASN A 55 16.79 5.78 13.18
N SER A 56 16.36 4.67 12.59
CA SER A 56 15.81 3.51 13.31
C SER A 56 16.77 2.32 13.35
N VAL A 57 17.40 1.98 12.22
CA VAL A 57 18.17 0.73 12.06
C VAL A 57 19.60 0.91 11.56
N GLY A 58 20.01 2.15 11.27
CA GLY A 58 21.35 2.43 10.75
C GLY A 58 21.54 2.03 9.28
N ARG A 59 22.76 2.25 8.78
CA ARG A 59 23.08 2.10 7.34
C ARG A 59 23.01 0.66 6.86
N ASP A 60 23.54 -0.29 7.62
CA ASP A 60 23.67 -1.68 7.18
C ASP A 60 22.32 -2.38 6.95
N LEU A 61 21.39 -2.26 7.90
CA LEU A 61 20.04 -2.80 7.78
C LEU A 61 19.22 -2.03 6.73
N TYR A 62 19.42 -0.71 6.60
CA TYR A 62 18.82 0.09 5.54
C TYR A 62 19.20 -0.45 4.15
N GLU A 63 20.49 -0.67 3.90
CA GLU A 63 20.97 -1.18 2.61
C GLU A 63 20.44 -2.58 2.33
N LYS A 64 20.44 -3.46 3.33
CA LYS A 64 20.00 -4.85 3.19
C LYS A 64 18.49 -5.00 2.92
N PHE A 65 17.64 -4.23 3.59
CA PHE A 65 16.19 -4.46 3.58
C PHE A 65 15.37 -3.36 2.88
N PHE A 66 15.85 -2.12 2.82
CA PHE A 66 15.03 -0.98 2.42
C PHE A 66 15.50 -0.32 1.12
N LEU A 67 16.80 -0.06 0.96
CA LEU A 67 17.32 0.77 -0.12
C LEU A 67 16.91 0.23 -1.51
N ASN A 68 17.36 -0.97 -1.84
CA ASN A 68 17.13 -1.55 -3.17
C ASN A 68 15.67 -1.96 -3.37
N TYR A 69 14.98 -2.39 -2.30
CA TYR A 69 13.54 -2.64 -2.37
C TYR A 69 12.76 -1.37 -2.74
N THR A 70 13.09 -0.26 -2.09
CA THR A 70 12.43 1.04 -2.32
C THR A 70 12.72 1.56 -3.72
N ARG A 71 13.98 1.50 -4.16
CA ARG A 71 14.37 1.86 -5.54
C ARG A 71 13.62 1.04 -6.56
N LYS A 72 13.50 -0.27 -6.36
CA LYS A 72 12.75 -1.17 -7.24
C LYS A 72 11.25 -0.84 -7.24
N GLN A 73 10.65 -0.74 -6.04
CA GLN A 73 9.22 -0.47 -5.86
C GLN A 73 8.80 0.88 -6.45
N TRP A 74 9.59 1.94 -6.23
CA TRP A 74 9.18 3.31 -6.54
C TRP A 74 9.87 3.89 -7.77
N GLY A 75 11.01 3.33 -8.19
CA GLY A 75 11.85 3.93 -9.24
C GLY A 75 12.51 5.24 -8.79
N MET A 76 12.65 5.46 -7.47
CA MET A 76 13.16 6.68 -6.85
C MET A 76 14.09 6.37 -5.70
N GLU A 77 14.95 7.32 -5.34
CA GLU A 77 15.77 7.21 -4.14
C GLU A 77 14.90 7.34 -2.87
N PRO A 78 15.19 6.60 -1.79
CA PRO A 78 14.42 6.73 -0.54
C PRO A 78 14.50 8.13 0.08
N SER A 79 15.52 8.92 -0.26
CA SER A 79 15.68 10.32 0.13
C SER A 79 14.72 11.27 -0.59
N GLU A 80 14.15 10.87 -1.73
CA GLU A 80 13.19 11.66 -2.53
C GLU A 80 11.73 11.37 -2.16
N LEU A 81 11.49 10.30 -1.40
CA LEU A 81 10.17 9.90 -0.92
C LEU A 81 9.92 10.46 0.48
N LYS A 82 8.68 10.88 0.75
CA LYS A 82 8.27 11.34 2.09
C LYS A 82 8.46 10.26 3.15
N ALA A 83 8.75 10.69 4.37
CA ALA A 83 8.92 9.84 5.55
C ALA A 83 7.75 8.85 5.76
N GLY A 84 6.52 9.25 5.43
CA GLY A 84 5.32 8.42 5.58
C GLY A 84 5.33 7.12 4.76
N VAL A 85 6.18 6.98 3.75
CA VAL A 85 6.29 5.71 2.98
C VAL A 85 6.99 4.65 3.82
N ALA A 86 8.19 4.94 4.35
CA ALA A 86 8.93 4.00 5.20
C ALA A 86 8.37 3.85 6.62
N ALA A 87 7.77 4.90 7.20
CA ALA A 87 7.24 4.89 8.56
C ALA A 87 6.13 3.83 8.80
N ARG A 88 5.59 3.25 7.74
CA ARG A 88 4.60 2.16 7.78
C ARG A 88 5.19 0.82 8.21
N ILE A 89 6.51 0.66 8.15
CA ILE A 89 7.19 -0.59 8.48
C ILE A 89 7.87 -0.41 9.84
N PRO A 90 7.31 -0.97 10.93
CA PRO A 90 7.87 -0.79 12.26
C PRO A 90 9.16 -1.60 12.42
N VAL A 91 10.03 -1.12 13.30
CA VAL A 91 11.19 -1.87 13.79
C VAL A 91 10.88 -2.32 15.21
N ARG A 92 11.14 -3.59 15.52
CA ARG A 92 10.80 -4.20 16.80
C ARG A 92 12.02 -4.72 17.53
N THR A 93 11.92 -4.74 18.85
CA THR A 93 12.93 -5.32 19.75
C THR A 93 12.47 -6.63 20.38
N ASP A 94 11.21 -7.02 20.16
CA ASP A 94 10.66 -8.34 20.48
C ASP A 94 10.79 -9.29 19.29
N THR A 95 10.11 -10.44 19.37
CA THR A 95 10.09 -11.49 18.34
C THR A 95 8.76 -11.56 17.60
N ASP A 96 7.90 -10.54 17.73
CA ASP A 96 6.66 -10.51 16.96
C ASP A 96 7.00 -10.35 15.48
N ASP A 97 6.59 -11.31 14.65
CA ASP A 97 6.87 -11.39 13.23
C ASP A 97 5.63 -11.05 12.37
N ARG A 98 4.50 -10.69 13.00
CA ARG A 98 3.30 -10.25 12.30
C ARG A 98 3.58 -8.98 11.54
N TYR A 99 3.12 -8.87 10.29
CA TYR A 99 3.34 -7.64 9.52
C TYR A 99 2.50 -6.45 10.04
N PHE A 100 1.30 -6.75 10.52
CA PHE A 100 0.37 -5.79 11.12
C PHE A 100 0.22 -6.06 12.62
N THR A 101 0.05 -5.01 13.40
CA THR A 101 -0.21 -5.09 14.85
C THR A 101 -1.64 -4.70 15.21
N ASP A 102 -2.48 -4.46 14.21
CA ASP A 102 -3.88 -4.12 14.34
C ASP A 102 -4.65 -5.17 15.14
N SER A 103 -5.63 -4.72 15.93
CA SER A 103 -6.42 -5.59 16.82
C SER A 103 -7.26 -6.63 16.07
N PHE A 104 -7.69 -6.30 14.84
CA PHE A 104 -8.51 -7.18 14.00
C PHE A 104 -7.78 -7.49 12.70
N GLN A 105 -7.36 -8.74 12.54
CA GLN A 105 -6.67 -9.22 11.35
C GLN A 105 -7.41 -10.46 10.84
N ALA A 106 -8.18 -10.30 9.77
CA ALA A 106 -8.96 -11.38 9.18
C ALA A 106 -9.14 -11.17 7.68
N MET A 107 -9.23 -12.28 6.95
CA MET A 107 -9.60 -12.28 5.53
C MET A 107 -11.10 -12.61 5.41
N PRO A 108 -11.82 -12.01 4.43
CA PRO A 108 -13.20 -12.41 4.17
C PRO A 108 -13.27 -13.91 3.84
N LEU A 109 -14.08 -14.66 4.59
CA LEU A 109 -14.15 -16.13 4.52
C LEU A 109 -14.37 -16.68 3.10
N HIS A 110 -15.08 -15.93 2.25
CA HIS A 110 -15.38 -16.30 0.87
C HIS A 110 -14.78 -15.35 -0.16
N GLY A 111 -13.74 -14.60 0.22
CA GLY A 111 -13.07 -13.63 -0.63
C GLY A 111 -13.79 -12.28 -0.73
N TYR A 112 -13.06 -11.26 -1.20
CA TYR A 112 -13.55 -9.89 -1.29
C TYR A 112 -14.73 -9.72 -2.25
N THR A 113 -14.75 -10.43 -3.39
CA THR A 113 -15.86 -10.33 -4.35
C THR A 113 -17.20 -10.67 -3.71
N ARG A 114 -17.28 -11.77 -2.95
CA ARG A 114 -18.50 -12.17 -2.23
C ARG A 114 -18.91 -11.16 -1.15
N MET A 115 -17.97 -10.41 -0.60
CA MET A 115 -18.25 -9.32 0.34
C MET A 115 -18.82 -8.11 -0.40
N PHE A 116 -18.23 -7.71 -1.53
CA PHE A 116 -18.72 -6.60 -2.37
C PHE A 116 -20.09 -6.88 -2.97
N GLU A 117 -20.35 -8.10 -3.45
CA GLU A 117 -21.68 -8.51 -3.92
C GLU A 117 -22.75 -8.23 -2.86
N ARG A 118 -22.50 -8.58 -1.60
CA ARG A 118 -23.44 -8.32 -0.49
C ARG A 118 -23.59 -6.84 -0.17
N MET A 119 -22.51 -6.06 -0.27
CA MET A 119 -22.57 -4.62 -0.04
C MET A 119 -23.39 -3.88 -1.10
N LEU A 120 -23.44 -4.41 -2.33
CA LEU A 120 -24.10 -3.77 -3.46
C LEU A 120 -25.47 -4.40 -3.81
N ASP A 121 -25.89 -5.46 -3.10
CA ASP A 121 -27.16 -6.14 -3.29
C ASP A 121 -28.32 -5.36 -2.64
N HIS A 122 -28.74 -4.28 -3.29
CA HIS A 122 -29.87 -3.47 -2.85
C HIS A 122 -30.66 -2.95 -4.07
N PRO A 123 -32.01 -2.96 -4.05
CA PRO A 123 -32.83 -2.59 -5.20
C PRO A 123 -32.62 -1.15 -5.73
N ASN A 124 -32.08 -0.26 -4.88
CA ASN A 124 -31.75 1.12 -5.28
C ASN A 124 -30.34 1.27 -5.89
N ILE A 125 -29.53 0.20 -5.92
CA ILE A 125 -28.18 0.21 -6.47
C ILE A 125 -28.23 -0.42 -7.86
N LYS A 126 -27.78 0.33 -8.87
CA LYS A 126 -27.57 -0.18 -10.23
C LYS A 126 -26.08 -0.21 -10.51
N ILE A 127 -25.59 -1.34 -10.99
CA ILE A 127 -24.16 -1.53 -11.31
C ILE A 127 -24.01 -1.57 -12.83
N GLN A 128 -23.09 -0.76 -13.36
CA GLN A 128 -22.62 -0.83 -14.73
C GLN A 128 -21.11 -1.07 -14.70
N LEU A 129 -20.64 -2.09 -15.43
CA LEU A 129 -19.24 -2.47 -15.52
C LEU A 129 -18.71 -2.19 -16.93
N GLY A 130 -17.41 -1.94 -17.07
CA GLY A 130 -16.79 -1.66 -18.37
C GLY A 130 -17.23 -0.33 -18.98
N VAL A 131 -17.61 0.65 -18.16
CA VAL A 131 -18.04 1.98 -18.59
C VAL A 131 -17.18 3.04 -17.91
N ASP A 132 -16.59 3.93 -18.70
CA ASP A 132 -15.84 5.08 -18.19
C ASP A 132 -16.80 6.17 -17.66
N PHE A 133 -16.44 6.82 -16.56
CA PHE A 133 -17.27 7.86 -15.96
C PHE A 133 -17.50 9.06 -16.90
N LEU A 134 -16.54 9.43 -17.74
CA LEU A 134 -16.70 10.54 -18.69
C LEU A 134 -17.79 10.24 -19.72
N GLU A 135 -17.94 8.98 -20.13
CA GLU A 135 -19.06 8.57 -20.98
C GLU A 135 -20.39 8.70 -20.23
N VAL A 136 -20.42 8.33 -18.95
CA VAL A 136 -21.63 8.41 -18.12
C VAL A 136 -22.03 9.86 -17.86
N LYS A 137 -21.06 10.73 -17.54
CA LYS A 137 -21.27 12.18 -17.32
C LYS A 137 -21.90 12.86 -18.54
N SER A 138 -21.63 12.37 -19.75
CA SER A 138 -22.22 12.90 -20.98
C SER A 138 -23.69 12.49 -21.21
N ARG A 139 -24.18 11.43 -20.55
CA ARG A 139 -25.50 10.81 -20.82
C ARG A 139 -26.64 11.40 -19.99
N GLY A 140 -26.37 12.19 -18.96
CA GLY A 140 -27.42 12.79 -18.14
C GLY A 140 -26.90 13.49 -16.89
N GLU A 141 -27.83 14.15 -16.19
CA GLU A 141 -27.55 14.89 -14.97
C GLU A 141 -27.76 13.96 -13.76
N PHE A 142 -26.72 13.79 -12.95
CA PHE A 142 -26.81 13.17 -11.64
C PHE A 142 -27.05 14.26 -10.61
N ALA A 143 -27.94 14.01 -9.64
CA ALA A 143 -28.17 14.96 -8.54
C ALA A 143 -26.90 15.23 -7.73
N HIS A 144 -26.04 14.21 -7.60
CA HIS A 144 -24.72 14.31 -7.00
C HIS A 144 -23.81 13.19 -7.53
N VAL A 145 -22.51 13.44 -7.59
CA VAL A 145 -21.50 12.46 -8.01
C VAL A 145 -20.55 12.15 -6.86
N VAL A 146 -20.31 10.87 -6.58
CA VAL A 146 -19.19 10.44 -5.73
C VAL A 146 -18.10 9.90 -6.66
N TYR A 147 -17.00 10.63 -6.78
CA TYR A 147 -15.89 10.28 -7.66
C TYR A 147 -14.73 9.68 -6.86
N THR A 148 -14.26 8.50 -7.29
CA THR A 148 -13.22 7.73 -6.61
C THR A 148 -12.00 7.43 -7.49
N GLY A 149 -12.02 7.89 -8.75
CA GLY A 149 -10.92 7.74 -9.71
C GLY A 149 -9.81 8.79 -9.53
N PRO A 150 -8.81 8.83 -10.43
CA PRO A 150 -7.73 9.81 -10.37
C PRO A 150 -8.26 11.24 -10.53
N VAL A 151 -7.91 12.12 -9.59
CA VAL A 151 -8.42 13.51 -9.56
C VAL A 151 -7.89 14.35 -10.72
N ASP A 152 -6.65 14.11 -11.14
CA ASP A 152 -6.06 14.76 -12.30
C ASP A 152 -6.79 14.39 -13.60
N ALA A 153 -7.15 13.12 -13.78
CA ALA A 153 -7.94 12.66 -14.92
C ALA A 153 -9.34 13.28 -14.95
N TYR A 154 -9.99 13.47 -13.79
CA TYR A 154 -11.30 14.15 -13.71
C TYR A 154 -11.25 15.56 -14.31
N PHE A 155 -10.17 16.30 -14.05
CA PHE A 155 -9.93 17.65 -14.55
C PHE A 155 -9.14 17.68 -15.88
N GLY A 156 -9.11 16.57 -16.63
CA GLY A 156 -8.47 16.49 -17.94
C GLY A 156 -6.96 16.79 -17.92
N HIS A 157 -6.29 16.47 -16.81
CA HIS A 157 -4.87 16.73 -16.57
C HIS A 157 -4.46 18.20 -16.78
N CYS A 158 -5.31 19.16 -16.43
CA CYS A 158 -5.07 20.60 -16.68
C CYS A 158 -3.77 21.16 -16.07
N PHE A 159 -3.21 20.51 -15.04
CA PHE A 159 -1.92 20.86 -14.43
C PHE A 159 -0.82 19.82 -14.71
N GLY A 160 -1.07 18.88 -15.61
CA GLY A 160 -0.25 17.70 -15.86
C GLY A 160 -0.67 16.48 -15.02
N PRO A 161 -0.24 15.27 -15.40
CA PRO A 161 -0.61 14.04 -14.70
C PRO A 161 0.01 13.97 -13.29
N LEU A 162 -0.76 13.48 -12.32
CA LEU A 162 -0.24 13.14 -10.99
C LEU A 162 0.60 11.85 -11.09
N PRO A 163 1.77 11.79 -10.43
CA PRO A 163 2.64 10.63 -10.55
C PRO A 163 2.12 9.45 -9.73
N TYR A 164 1.70 8.38 -10.40
CA TYR A 164 1.36 7.12 -9.76
C TYR A 164 2.38 6.05 -10.10
N ARG A 165 2.57 5.11 -9.18
CA ARG A 165 3.28 3.87 -9.45
C ARG A 165 2.29 2.80 -9.88
N SER A 166 2.64 2.07 -10.94
CA SER A 166 1.89 0.93 -11.42
C SER A 166 2.56 -0.40 -11.03
N LEU A 167 1.86 -1.51 -11.30
CA LEU A 167 2.31 -2.88 -11.06
C LEU A 167 1.89 -3.77 -12.21
N ARG A 168 2.78 -4.69 -12.58
CA ARG A 168 2.48 -5.84 -13.42
C ARG A 168 2.53 -7.09 -12.57
N PHE A 169 1.54 -7.96 -12.76
CA PHE A 169 1.39 -9.20 -12.02
C PHE A 169 1.63 -10.38 -12.96
N GLU A 170 2.56 -11.26 -12.59
CA GLU A 170 2.73 -12.55 -13.26
C GLU A 170 2.21 -13.66 -12.35
N HIS A 171 1.07 -14.22 -12.74
CA HIS A 171 0.45 -15.34 -12.03
C HIS A 171 1.00 -16.66 -12.54
N ASP A 172 1.24 -17.59 -11.61
CA ASP A 172 1.72 -18.93 -11.91
C ASP A 172 0.97 -19.96 -11.06
N HIS A 173 0.67 -21.12 -11.65
CA HIS A 173 0.04 -22.24 -10.96
C HIS A 173 0.98 -23.45 -10.96
N LEU A 174 1.33 -23.90 -9.78
CA LEU A 174 2.22 -25.04 -9.57
C LEU A 174 1.38 -26.25 -9.19
N GLU A 175 1.15 -27.12 -10.19
CA GLU A 175 0.49 -28.40 -9.96
C GLU A 175 1.31 -29.28 -9.02
N LYS A 176 0.63 -30.04 -8.15
CA LYS A 176 1.25 -30.99 -7.20
C LYS A 176 2.24 -30.37 -6.22
N THR A 177 2.17 -29.05 -6.04
CA THR A 177 2.91 -28.31 -5.02
C THR A 177 1.94 -27.85 -3.93
N GLU A 178 2.09 -28.38 -2.72
CA GLU A 178 1.21 -28.00 -1.61
C GLU A 178 1.47 -26.56 -1.16
N TYR A 179 2.72 -26.20 -0.86
CA TYR A 179 3.16 -24.84 -0.59
C TYR A 179 4.45 -24.55 -1.35
N PHE A 180 4.52 -23.37 -1.97
CA PHE A 180 5.73 -22.89 -2.66
C PHE A 180 6.71 -22.23 -1.70
N GLN A 181 6.19 -21.54 -0.68
CA GLN A 181 6.97 -20.79 0.31
C GLN A 181 6.37 -20.94 1.72
N ASP A 182 7.15 -20.64 2.75
CA ASP A 182 6.75 -20.88 4.15
C ASP A 182 5.71 -19.88 4.69
N VAL A 183 5.54 -18.73 4.03
CA VAL A 183 4.68 -17.63 4.47
C VAL A 183 3.88 -17.05 3.30
N GLY A 184 2.84 -16.27 3.59
CA GLY A 184 2.02 -15.66 2.53
C GLY A 184 2.76 -14.74 1.56
N THR A 185 3.79 -14.02 2.02
CA THR A 185 4.58 -13.13 1.15
C THR A 185 6.07 -13.14 1.55
N VAL A 186 6.94 -13.26 0.54
CA VAL A 186 8.40 -13.14 0.65
C VAL A 186 8.87 -11.96 -0.20
N ASN A 187 9.58 -11.01 0.42
CA ASN A 187 10.14 -9.84 -0.22
C ASN A 187 11.59 -10.11 -0.68
N TYR A 188 11.96 -9.58 -1.84
CA TYR A 188 13.28 -9.72 -2.44
C TYR A 188 13.90 -8.32 -2.62
N PRO A 189 14.48 -7.72 -1.56
CA PRO A 189 15.03 -6.38 -1.63
C PRO A 189 16.15 -6.21 -2.65
N ASN A 190 17.04 -7.20 -2.80
CA ASN A 190 18.30 -7.05 -3.54
C ASN A 190 18.35 -7.90 -4.82
N GLU A 191 17.66 -9.04 -4.81
CA GLU A 191 17.62 -9.99 -5.91
C GLU A 191 16.36 -9.79 -6.77
N HIS A 192 16.43 -10.20 -8.05
CA HIS A 192 15.33 -10.22 -9.02
C HIS A 192 14.70 -8.86 -9.40
N ASP A 193 13.99 -8.85 -10.53
CA ASP A 193 13.27 -7.66 -11.02
C ASP A 193 11.91 -7.47 -10.32
N TYR A 194 11.31 -8.55 -9.80
CA TYR A 194 10.11 -8.46 -8.98
C TYR A 194 10.46 -8.03 -7.55
N THR A 195 9.53 -7.36 -6.86
CA THR A 195 9.72 -6.95 -5.45
C THR A 195 9.41 -8.08 -4.48
N ARG A 196 8.39 -8.88 -4.79
CA ARG A 196 7.90 -9.93 -3.89
C ARG A 196 7.15 -11.03 -4.63
N ILE A 197 7.02 -12.16 -3.93
CA ILE A 197 6.14 -13.26 -4.31
C ILE A 197 5.07 -13.42 -3.23
N THR A 198 3.81 -13.49 -3.64
CA THR A 198 2.67 -13.78 -2.77
C THR A 198 2.06 -15.12 -3.13
N GLU A 199 1.89 -15.99 -2.14
CA GLU A 199 1.23 -17.29 -2.27
C GLU A 199 -0.14 -17.25 -1.58
N PHE A 200 -1.21 -17.29 -2.39
CA PHE A 200 -2.56 -16.94 -1.92
C PHE A 200 -3.15 -17.93 -0.92
N LYS A 201 -2.74 -19.21 -0.93
CA LYS A 201 -3.28 -20.24 -0.02
C LYS A 201 -3.01 -19.94 1.45
N HIS A 202 -1.89 -19.28 1.76
CA HIS A 202 -1.59 -18.81 3.13
C HIS A 202 -2.57 -17.73 3.61
N LEU A 203 -3.08 -16.91 2.69
CA LEU A 203 -3.99 -15.81 2.99
C LEU A 203 -5.44 -16.30 3.07
N THR A 204 -5.86 -17.14 2.12
CA THR A 204 -7.25 -17.58 2.00
C THR A 204 -7.59 -18.78 2.87
N GLY A 205 -6.59 -19.55 3.31
CA GLY A 205 -6.79 -20.85 3.98
C GLY A 205 -7.33 -21.94 3.05
N GLN A 206 -7.31 -21.72 1.73
CA GLN A 206 -7.81 -22.68 0.75
C GLN A 206 -6.97 -23.96 0.76
N ARG A 207 -7.65 -25.12 0.84
CA ARG A 207 -7.03 -26.44 0.67
C ARG A 207 -7.10 -26.86 -0.79
N HIS A 208 -5.95 -27.15 -1.39
CA HIS A 208 -5.81 -27.55 -2.78
C HIS A 208 -4.49 -28.32 -2.99
N SER A 209 -4.44 -29.27 -3.93
CA SER A 209 -3.27 -30.11 -4.20
C SER A 209 -2.15 -29.41 -4.98
N GLY A 210 -2.47 -28.28 -5.62
CA GLY A 210 -1.51 -27.33 -6.18
C GLY A 210 -1.58 -25.98 -5.46
N THR A 211 -0.72 -25.06 -5.83
CA THR A 211 -0.69 -23.70 -5.31
C THR A 211 -0.58 -22.67 -6.41
N SER A 212 -1.08 -21.46 -6.15
CA SER A 212 -0.95 -20.33 -7.07
C SER A 212 -0.22 -19.20 -6.39
N ILE A 213 0.76 -18.66 -7.12
CA ILE A 213 1.58 -17.54 -6.67
C ILE A 213 1.42 -16.37 -7.64
N VAL A 214 1.83 -15.18 -7.19
CA VAL A 214 2.00 -14.02 -8.05
C VAL A 214 3.36 -13.38 -7.79
N ARG A 215 4.05 -13.01 -8.86
CA ARG A 215 5.25 -12.16 -8.83
C ARG A 215 4.84 -10.73 -9.18
N GLU A 216 5.28 -9.77 -8.37
CA GLU A 216 4.91 -8.37 -8.52
C GLU A 216 6.07 -7.54 -9.08
N TYR A 217 5.86 -6.90 -10.24
CA TYR A 217 6.85 -6.08 -10.94
C TYR A 217 6.40 -4.61 -10.95
N PRO A 218 7.12 -3.72 -10.27
CA PRO A 218 6.86 -2.28 -10.34
C PRO A 218 6.99 -1.72 -11.74
N GLN A 219 6.04 -0.86 -12.12
CA GLN A 219 6.02 -0.18 -13.42
C GLN A 219 5.82 1.32 -13.25
N ALA A 220 6.39 2.09 -14.17
CA ALA A 220 6.17 3.55 -14.24
C ALA A 220 4.82 3.89 -14.90
N GLU A 221 4.38 3.06 -15.85
CA GLU A 221 3.16 3.25 -16.63
C GLU A 221 2.19 2.09 -16.41
N GLY A 222 0.89 2.35 -16.59
CA GLY A 222 -0.20 1.40 -16.36
C GLY A 222 -1.23 1.95 -15.38
N ASP A 223 -2.08 1.07 -14.86
CA ASP A 223 -3.13 1.47 -13.91
C ASP A 223 -2.52 2.07 -12.62
N PRO A 224 -3.12 3.14 -12.06
CA PRO A 224 -2.58 3.82 -10.89
C PRO A 224 -2.84 3.00 -9.61
N TYR A 225 -1.81 2.34 -9.07
CA TYR A 225 -1.94 1.58 -7.82
C TYR A 225 -1.51 2.39 -6.59
N TYR A 226 -0.41 3.13 -6.68
CA TYR A 226 0.13 3.90 -5.54
C TYR A 226 0.36 5.36 -5.92
N PRO A 227 -0.19 6.33 -5.18
CA PRO A 227 0.28 7.72 -5.29
C PRO A 227 1.74 7.77 -4.84
N ILE A 228 2.59 8.49 -5.56
CA ILE A 228 4.01 8.65 -5.22
C ILE A 228 4.12 9.85 -4.26
N PRO A 229 4.43 9.66 -2.97
CA PRO A 229 4.47 10.78 -2.03
C PRO A 229 5.84 11.46 -2.06
N SER A 230 5.90 12.62 -2.71
CA SER A 230 7.06 13.52 -2.81
C SER A 230 6.64 14.98 -2.69
N ASP A 231 7.59 15.88 -2.42
CA ASP A 231 7.33 17.33 -2.39
C ASP A 231 6.67 17.85 -3.68
N SER A 232 7.15 17.39 -4.83
CA SER A 232 6.61 17.80 -6.14
C SER A 232 5.19 17.28 -6.36
N SER A 233 4.91 16.03 -5.99
CA SER A 233 3.57 15.44 -6.11
C SER A 233 2.56 16.13 -5.19
N GLU A 234 2.96 16.51 -3.97
CA GLU A 234 2.09 17.17 -3.01
C GLU A 234 1.74 18.58 -3.48
N ALA A 235 2.73 19.30 -4.03
CA ALA A 235 2.50 20.62 -4.61
C ALA A 235 1.54 20.54 -5.82
N LEU A 236 1.68 19.53 -6.68
CA LEU A 236 0.77 19.33 -7.81
C LEU A 236 -0.64 18.93 -7.33
N PHE A 237 -0.74 17.98 -6.40
CA PHE A 237 -2.02 17.52 -5.86
C PHE A 237 -2.79 18.66 -5.19
N LYS A 238 -2.12 19.56 -4.44
CA LYS A 238 -2.79 20.73 -3.84
C LYS A 238 -3.53 21.61 -4.86
N ARG A 239 -3.03 21.69 -6.10
CA ARG A 239 -3.71 22.45 -7.16
C ARG A 239 -4.98 21.74 -7.62
N TYR A 240 -4.94 20.42 -7.76
CA TYR A 240 -6.12 19.62 -8.07
C TYR A 240 -7.12 19.57 -6.90
N GLN A 241 -6.64 19.53 -5.66
CA GLN A 241 -7.47 19.60 -4.47
C GLN A 241 -8.27 20.91 -4.43
N ALA A 242 -7.66 22.04 -4.77
CA ALA A 242 -8.37 23.31 -4.85
C ALA A 242 -9.51 23.28 -5.90
N LEU A 243 -9.30 22.65 -7.06
CA LEU A 243 -10.38 22.46 -8.04
C LEU A 243 -11.47 21.51 -7.53
N ALA A 244 -11.09 20.44 -6.84
CA ALA A 244 -12.02 19.48 -6.24
C ALA A 244 -12.86 20.11 -5.12
N ASP A 245 -12.29 21.03 -4.34
CA ASP A 245 -12.99 21.74 -3.27
C ASP A 245 -14.01 22.75 -3.81
N ASP A 246 -13.76 23.31 -5.00
CA ASP A 246 -14.65 24.27 -5.69
C ASP A 246 -15.69 23.59 -6.62
N GLU A 247 -15.57 22.28 -6.87
CA GLU A 247 -16.47 21.52 -7.76
C GLU A 247 -17.79 21.20 -7.05
N SER A 248 -18.88 21.87 -7.45
CA SER A 248 -20.21 21.65 -6.89
C SER A 248 -20.86 20.35 -7.37
N GLY A 249 -21.66 19.72 -6.51
CA GLY A 249 -22.38 18.48 -6.84
C GLY A 249 -21.48 17.26 -6.97
N VAL A 250 -20.21 17.34 -6.53
CA VAL A 250 -19.25 16.24 -6.59
C VAL A 250 -18.57 16.07 -5.23
N THR A 251 -18.35 14.81 -4.83
CA THR A 251 -17.54 14.45 -3.66
C THR A 251 -16.42 13.54 -4.09
N PHE A 252 -15.19 13.98 -3.86
CA PHE A 252 -13.97 13.21 -4.10
C PHE A 252 -13.62 12.41 -2.84
N VAL A 253 -13.50 11.08 -2.97
CA VAL A 253 -13.15 10.21 -1.84
C VAL A 253 -12.41 8.96 -2.30
N GLY A 254 -11.45 8.50 -1.50
CA GLY A 254 -10.70 7.28 -1.76
C GLY A 254 -9.27 7.54 -2.24
N ARG A 255 -8.50 6.45 -2.36
CA ARG A 255 -7.05 6.49 -2.62
C ARG A 255 -6.67 7.37 -3.81
N LEU A 256 -7.37 7.24 -4.94
CA LEU A 256 -7.01 7.94 -6.18
C LEU A 256 -7.51 9.38 -6.17
N ALA A 257 -8.75 9.60 -5.76
CA ALA A 257 -9.38 10.92 -5.73
C ALA A 257 -8.74 11.86 -4.70
N GLU A 258 -8.33 11.32 -3.55
CA GLU A 258 -7.64 12.09 -2.50
C GLU A 258 -6.12 12.00 -2.58
N TYR A 259 -5.56 11.30 -3.59
CA TYR A 259 -4.12 11.07 -3.77
C TYR A 259 -3.42 10.60 -2.48
N ARG A 260 -4.04 9.65 -1.77
CA ARG A 260 -3.61 9.19 -0.43
C ARG A 260 -3.28 7.71 -0.43
N TYR A 261 -2.17 7.35 0.19
CA TYR A 261 -1.77 5.95 0.35
C TYR A 261 -2.58 5.26 1.48
N TYR A 262 -3.86 4.99 1.24
CA TYR A 262 -4.74 4.34 2.21
C TYR A 262 -4.68 2.82 2.22
N ASN A 263 -4.76 2.19 3.39
CA ASN A 263 -5.20 0.81 3.54
C ASN A 263 -6.73 0.67 3.36
N MET A 264 -7.24 -0.57 3.24
CA MET A 264 -8.67 -0.81 3.01
C MET A 264 -9.55 -0.27 4.16
N ASP A 265 -9.17 -0.50 5.41
CA ASP A 265 -9.88 0.00 6.59
C ASP A 265 -9.95 1.54 6.60
N GLN A 266 -8.86 2.20 6.21
CA GLN A 266 -8.79 3.66 6.13
C GLN A 266 -9.71 4.22 5.03
N VAL A 267 -9.77 3.55 3.85
CA VAL A 267 -10.72 3.95 2.79
C VAL A 267 -12.16 3.74 3.24
N VAL A 268 -12.47 2.64 3.93
CA VAL A 268 -13.82 2.40 4.46
C VAL A 268 -14.20 3.48 5.48
N ALA A 269 -13.30 3.83 6.40
CA ALA A 269 -13.54 4.92 7.36
C ALA A 269 -13.76 6.26 6.65
N ALA A 270 -12.94 6.59 5.64
CA ALA A 270 -13.09 7.81 4.84
C ALA A 270 -14.43 7.84 4.09
N ALA A 271 -14.86 6.72 3.51
CA ALA A 271 -16.13 6.59 2.80
C ALA A 271 -17.33 6.75 3.76
N LEU A 272 -17.28 6.16 4.96
CA LEU A 272 -18.33 6.34 5.97
C LEU A 272 -18.44 7.80 6.42
N ALA A 273 -17.31 8.48 6.65
CA ALA A 273 -17.29 9.89 7.01
C ALA A 273 -17.80 10.79 5.86
N ALA A 274 -17.43 10.49 4.61
CA ALA A 274 -17.93 11.20 3.43
C ALA A 274 -19.44 11.00 3.27
N SER A 275 -19.94 9.77 3.43
CA SER A 275 -21.36 9.45 3.36
C SER A 275 -22.17 10.21 4.41
N GLN A 276 -21.68 10.29 5.66
CA GLN A 276 -22.38 11.02 6.72
C GLN A 276 -22.52 12.52 6.40
N ARG A 277 -21.43 13.14 5.93
CA ARG A 277 -21.44 14.56 5.50
C ARG A 277 -22.39 14.79 4.34
N LEU A 278 -22.33 13.93 3.32
CA LEU A 278 -23.18 14.03 2.14
C LEU A 278 -24.66 13.86 2.50
N SER A 279 -25.01 12.89 3.35
CA SER A 279 -26.39 12.71 3.81
C SER A 279 -26.91 13.94 4.55
N GLN A 280 -26.08 14.60 5.36
CA GLN A 280 -26.47 15.83 6.04
C GLN A 280 -26.73 16.97 5.05
N GLN A 281 -25.83 17.18 4.09
CA GLN A 281 -25.98 18.20 3.03
C GLN A 281 -27.26 17.99 2.21
N LEU A 282 -27.51 16.76 1.77
CA LEU A 282 -28.69 16.43 0.98
C LEU A 282 -30.01 16.56 1.78
N MET A 283 -29.96 16.42 3.10
CA MET A 283 -31.13 16.63 3.97
C MET A 283 -31.38 18.10 4.31
N SER A 284 -30.34 18.95 4.32
CA SER A 284 -30.48 20.38 4.60
C SER A 284 -31.02 21.20 3.43
N GLY A 285 -31.02 20.64 2.20
CA GLY A 285 -31.59 21.29 1.02
C GLY A 285 -30.75 22.43 0.42
N ASP A 286 -29.47 22.50 0.81
CA ASP A 286 -28.45 23.38 0.21
C ASP A 286 -27.77 22.69 -0.99
#